data_AF-A0A6F9A9L2-F1
#
_entry.id   AF-A0A6F9A9L2-F1
#
_cell.length_a   1.000
_cell.length_b   1.000
_cell.length_c   1.000
_cell.angle_alpha   90.00
_cell.angle_beta   90.00
_cell.angle_gamma   90.00
#
_symmetry.space_group_name_H-M   'P 1'
#
loop_
_entity.id
_entity.type
_entity.pdbx_description
1 polymer ?
#
loop_
_entity_poly.entity_id
_entity_poly.type
_entity_poly.pdbx_seq_one_letter_code
_entity_poly.pdbx_strand_id
1 'polypeptide(L)'
;MYGNLCSFISTPIPPPPSPATKLSDLFGVVRRASGPMSDGEGGTSTPPPPPAAPSVAASPPMAHTPMQLSRLSDLVGNVRRSSAPAPPPATPAPAEVEVAPAPRPTPPPSHPTSPPPPMSPSSLSLTSQTRKQEIIKITEQLIEAVNNGDFEAYAKICDPGLTSFEPEALGNLVEGMDFHRFYFENLLSKNSKPIHTTILNPHVHLIGEDAACIAYIRLTQFVDGQGHPRSSQSEETRVWHRRDSKWQNVHFHCSGAPAAPLQ
;
A
#
# COMPACT_ATOMS: atom_id res chain seq x y z
N MET A 1 79.90 -1.37 -3.30
CA MET A 1 79.60 -0.84 -4.64
C MET A 1 78.10 -0.80 -4.81
N TYR A 2 77.58 0.42 -4.97
CA TYR A 2 76.19 0.78 -5.11
C TYR A 2 75.70 0.52 -6.55
N GLY A 3 74.46 0.04 -6.68
CA GLY A 3 73.67 0.16 -7.91
C GLY A 3 72.48 1.08 -7.64
N ASN A 4 72.54 2.29 -8.21
CA ASN A 4 71.52 3.35 -8.22
C ASN A 4 70.16 2.82 -8.72
N LEU A 5 69.03 3.11 -8.07
CA LEU A 5 68.29 4.39 -7.99
C LEU A 5 67.71 4.85 -9.34
N CYS A 6 66.43 4.54 -9.58
CA CYS A 6 65.50 5.44 -10.25
C CYS A 6 64.08 5.23 -9.70
N SER A 7 63.65 6.24 -8.96
CA SER A 7 62.34 6.51 -8.39
C SER A 7 61.34 6.98 -9.43
N PHE A 8 60.09 6.50 -9.38
CA PHE A 8 58.92 7.32 -9.71
C PHE A 8 57.73 6.87 -8.83
N ILE A 9 57.44 7.70 -7.82
CA ILE A 9 56.23 7.64 -7.01
C ILE A 9 55.12 8.28 -7.86
N SER A 10 54.08 7.51 -8.17
CA SER A 10 52.89 8.02 -8.85
C SER A 10 51.86 8.41 -7.79
N THR A 11 51.69 9.71 -7.54
CA THR A 11 50.57 10.23 -6.74
C THR A 11 49.32 10.32 -7.62
N PRO A 12 48.13 9.91 -7.11
CA PRO A 12 46.88 10.05 -7.85
C PRO A 12 46.38 11.51 -7.83
N ILE A 13 46.03 12.02 -9.01
CA ILE A 13 45.42 13.35 -9.24
C ILE A 13 43.93 13.29 -8.86
N PRO A 14 43.40 14.21 -8.04
CA PRO A 14 41.97 14.28 -7.76
C PRO A 14 41.17 14.91 -8.93
N PRO A 15 39.92 14.47 -9.16
CA PRO A 15 39.07 15.00 -10.23
C PRO A 15 38.56 16.43 -9.92
N PRO A 16 38.25 17.23 -10.96
CA PRO A 16 37.75 18.59 -10.79
C PRO A 16 36.29 18.62 -10.26
N PRO A 17 35.89 19.69 -9.55
CA PRO A 17 34.54 19.82 -9.01
C PRO A 17 33.50 20.02 -10.13
N SER A 18 32.42 19.23 -10.07
CA SER A 18 31.24 19.42 -10.93
C SER A 18 30.35 20.55 -10.38
N PRO A 19 29.83 21.46 -11.22
CA PRO A 19 28.96 22.53 -10.76
C PRO A 19 27.56 21.98 -10.43
N ALA A 20 27.17 22.13 -9.17
CA ALA A 20 25.81 21.90 -8.69
C ALA A 20 24.86 22.98 -9.23
N THR A 21 23.94 22.59 -10.11
CA THR A 21 22.77 23.40 -10.48
C THR A 21 21.78 23.42 -9.30
N LYS A 22 21.89 24.47 -8.46
CA LYS A 22 20.86 24.83 -7.48
C LYS A 22 19.72 25.54 -8.21
N LEU A 23 18.56 24.90 -8.28
CA LEU A 23 17.33 25.50 -8.75
C LEU A 23 16.70 26.28 -7.59
N SER A 24 17.26 27.47 -7.34
CA SER A 24 16.83 28.40 -6.30
C SER A 24 16.67 29.77 -6.93
N ASP A 25 15.65 29.97 -7.77
CA ASP A 25 15.25 31.30 -8.27
C ASP A 25 13.86 31.23 -8.94
N LEU A 26 12.79 31.18 -8.13
CA LEU A 26 11.46 31.57 -8.61
C LEU A 26 10.51 32.02 -7.49
N PHE A 27 10.92 32.99 -6.67
CA PHE A 27 9.96 33.81 -5.92
C PHE A 27 10.42 35.27 -5.91
N GLY A 28 10.08 35.95 -7.00
CA GLY A 28 10.22 37.39 -7.13
C GLY A 28 9.05 38.13 -6.49
N VAL A 29 9.35 38.81 -5.38
CA VAL A 29 8.98 40.22 -5.08
C VAL A 29 7.49 40.59 -5.09
N VAL A 30 6.92 40.78 -3.90
CA VAL A 30 6.00 41.91 -3.64
C VAL A 30 6.66 42.81 -2.60
N ARG A 31 6.96 44.04 -3.04
CA ARG A 31 7.58 45.10 -2.24
C ARG A 31 6.61 45.59 -1.17
N ARG A 32 7.12 45.63 0.05
CA ARG A 32 6.62 46.42 1.19
C ARG A 32 6.95 47.89 0.90
N ALA A 33 5.94 48.75 0.82
CA ALA A 33 6.11 50.21 0.74
C ALA A 33 5.59 50.86 2.02
N SER A 34 6.37 51.79 2.56
CA SER A 34 6.14 52.57 3.78
C SER A 34 5.94 54.05 3.44
N GLY A 35 4.97 54.71 4.13
CA GLY A 35 4.89 56.16 4.38
C GLY A 35 4.36 57.07 3.26
N PRO A 36 3.66 58.21 3.58
CA PRO A 36 4.09 59.15 4.63
C PRO A 36 2.98 59.64 5.62
N MET A 37 3.47 60.32 6.67
CA MET A 37 2.76 61.05 7.73
C MET A 37 1.96 62.26 7.24
N SER A 38 0.87 62.59 7.94
CA SER A 38 0.46 63.97 8.24
C SER A 38 -0.30 64.01 9.57
N ASP A 39 0.10 64.92 10.46
CA ASP A 39 -0.54 65.27 11.73
C ASP A 39 -1.83 66.08 11.53
N GLY A 40 -2.72 66.07 12.54
CA GLY A 40 -3.82 67.06 12.64
C GLY A 40 -5.01 66.62 13.48
N GLU A 41 -5.19 67.27 14.64
CA GLU A 41 -6.17 67.07 15.72
C GLU A 41 -7.68 66.99 15.38
N GLY A 42 -8.42 66.24 16.22
CA GLY A 42 -9.59 66.77 16.95
C GLY A 42 -11.00 66.63 16.37
N GLY A 43 -11.89 65.89 17.06
CA GLY A 43 -13.33 66.22 17.12
C GLY A 43 -14.36 65.12 16.80
N THR A 44 -14.99 64.58 17.87
CA THR A 44 -16.42 64.17 18.02
C THR A 44 -17.13 63.22 17.03
N SER A 45 -17.50 62.05 17.58
CA SER A 45 -18.79 61.32 17.48
C SER A 45 -19.52 61.16 16.13
N THR A 46 -19.66 59.90 15.66
CA THR A 46 -20.91 59.09 15.51
C THR A 46 -20.60 57.84 14.65
N PRO A 47 -21.03 56.61 14.99
CA PRO A 47 -20.77 55.42 14.15
C PRO A 47 -21.78 55.28 13.00
N PRO A 48 -21.40 54.68 11.85
CA PRO A 48 -22.31 54.39 10.74
C PRO A 48 -23.18 53.14 11.04
N PRO A 49 -24.34 52.99 10.39
CA PRO A 49 -25.23 51.85 10.60
C PRO A 49 -24.69 50.56 9.96
N PRO A 50 -25.07 49.36 10.46
CA PRO A 50 -24.61 48.09 9.92
C PRO A 50 -25.31 47.74 8.59
N PRO A 51 -24.67 46.94 7.71
CA PRO A 51 -25.29 46.44 6.49
C PRO A 51 -26.38 45.40 6.78
N ALA A 52 -27.44 45.41 5.98
CA ALA A 52 -28.59 44.53 6.07
C ALA A 52 -28.24 43.05 5.78
N ALA A 53 -28.85 42.13 6.54
CA ALA A 53 -28.72 40.69 6.36
C ALA A 53 -29.39 40.20 5.05
N PRO A 54 -28.85 39.17 4.38
CA PRO A 54 -29.49 38.60 3.20
C PRO A 54 -30.67 37.69 3.60
N SER A 55 -31.77 37.86 2.86
CA SER A 55 -33.00 37.08 2.95
C SER A 55 -32.76 35.59 2.64
N VAL A 56 -33.23 34.72 3.53
CA VAL A 56 -33.33 33.27 3.30
C VAL A 56 -34.40 33.00 2.24
N ALA A 57 -33.99 32.55 1.06
CA ALA A 57 -34.87 31.94 0.07
C ALA A 57 -34.98 30.44 0.35
N ALA A 58 -36.21 29.96 0.54
CA ALA A 58 -36.53 28.55 0.73
C ALA A 58 -36.40 27.77 -0.60
N SER A 59 -35.64 26.68 -0.60
CA SER A 59 -35.61 25.71 -1.70
C SER A 59 -36.74 24.66 -1.53
N PRO A 60 -37.38 24.21 -2.61
CA PRO A 60 -38.45 23.21 -2.55
C PRO A 60 -37.91 21.78 -2.33
N PRO A 61 -38.73 20.83 -1.83
CA PRO A 61 -38.27 19.49 -1.49
C PRO A 61 -38.05 18.63 -2.73
N MET A 62 -36.95 17.88 -2.77
CA MET A 62 -36.73 16.85 -3.78
C MET A 62 -37.60 15.62 -3.49
N ALA A 63 -38.27 15.13 -4.53
CA ALA A 63 -39.03 13.90 -4.52
C ALA A 63 -38.10 12.69 -4.35
N HIS A 64 -38.46 11.79 -3.42
CA HIS A 64 -37.81 10.50 -3.26
C HIS A 64 -38.30 9.52 -4.33
N THR A 65 -37.41 9.12 -5.25
CA THR A 65 -37.54 7.88 -6.02
C THR A 65 -36.83 6.75 -5.28
N PRO A 66 -37.48 5.64 -4.94
CA PRO A 66 -36.80 4.49 -4.36
C PRO A 66 -36.05 3.75 -5.47
N MET A 67 -34.71 3.73 -5.41
CA MET A 67 -33.92 2.78 -6.22
C MET A 67 -34.10 1.38 -5.64
N GLN A 68 -34.76 0.56 -6.44
CA GLN A 68 -34.98 -0.87 -6.25
C GLN A 68 -33.62 -1.59 -6.21
N LEU A 69 -33.30 -2.23 -5.09
CA LEU A 69 -32.17 -3.15 -4.97
C LEU A 69 -32.47 -4.40 -5.79
N SER A 70 -32.00 -4.44 -7.04
CA SER A 70 -31.89 -5.68 -7.81
C SER A 70 -30.78 -6.54 -7.20
N ARG A 71 -31.21 -7.63 -6.55
CA ARG A 71 -30.39 -8.73 -6.05
C ARG A 71 -29.44 -9.21 -7.14
N LEU A 72 -28.13 -9.03 -6.96
CA LEU A 72 -27.13 -9.77 -7.71
C LEU A 72 -26.90 -11.11 -6.99
N SER A 73 -27.72 -12.08 -7.38
CA SER A 73 -27.44 -13.50 -7.20
C SER A 73 -27.20 -14.07 -8.59
N ASP A 74 -26.25 -14.99 -8.69
CA ASP A 74 -25.96 -15.86 -9.84
C ASP A 74 -24.97 -15.35 -10.89
N LEU A 75 -23.68 -15.61 -10.63
CA LEU A 75 -22.75 -15.99 -11.69
C LEU A 75 -21.73 -17.01 -11.19
N VAL A 76 -22.20 -18.23 -10.89
CA VAL A 76 -21.37 -19.44 -10.88
C VAL A 76 -21.97 -20.39 -11.90
N GLY A 77 -21.15 -20.75 -12.90
CA GLY A 77 -21.46 -21.84 -13.84
C GLY A 77 -21.73 -21.36 -15.25
N ASN A 78 -20.68 -21.32 -16.08
CA ASN A 78 -20.72 -21.77 -17.48
C ASN A 78 -19.34 -21.60 -18.14
N VAL A 79 -18.41 -22.52 -17.87
CA VAL A 79 -17.38 -22.86 -18.86
C VAL A 79 -17.90 -24.09 -19.61
N ARG A 80 -18.60 -23.79 -20.70
CA ARG A 80 -19.04 -24.80 -21.67
C ARG A 80 -17.79 -25.28 -22.41
N ARG A 81 -17.52 -26.58 -22.24
CA ARG A 81 -16.52 -27.37 -22.94
C ARG A 81 -16.66 -27.16 -24.46
N SER A 82 -15.74 -26.44 -25.09
CA SER A 82 -15.67 -26.34 -26.55
C SER A 82 -15.08 -27.64 -27.11
N SER A 83 -15.92 -28.35 -27.86
CA SER A 83 -15.64 -29.57 -28.61
C SER A 83 -14.65 -29.33 -29.75
N ALA A 84 -13.59 -30.14 -29.84
CA ALA A 84 -12.73 -30.26 -31.02
C ALA A 84 -13.47 -31.02 -32.15
N PRO A 85 -13.16 -30.78 -33.44
CA PRO A 85 -13.79 -31.47 -34.55
C PRO A 85 -13.25 -32.90 -34.71
N ALA A 86 -14.13 -33.81 -35.12
CA ALA A 86 -13.87 -35.23 -35.36
C ALA A 86 -13.05 -35.49 -36.64
N PRO A 87 -12.31 -36.61 -36.73
CA PRO A 87 -11.56 -36.99 -37.93
C PRO A 87 -12.46 -37.65 -39.00
N PRO A 88 -12.08 -37.61 -40.29
CA PRO A 88 -12.84 -38.23 -41.38
C PRO A 88 -12.64 -39.77 -41.44
N PRO A 89 -13.53 -40.50 -42.14
CA PRO A 89 -13.62 -41.96 -42.08
C PRO A 89 -12.58 -42.68 -42.95
N ALA A 90 -12.25 -43.90 -42.53
CA ALA A 90 -11.35 -44.84 -43.18
C ALA A 90 -11.91 -45.38 -44.51
N THR A 91 -11.01 -45.60 -45.48
CA THR A 91 -11.22 -46.44 -46.67
C THR A 91 -10.17 -47.57 -46.67
N PRO A 92 -10.47 -48.74 -47.27
CA PRO A 92 -9.75 -49.98 -46.99
C PRO A 92 -8.46 -50.13 -47.79
N ALA A 93 -7.52 -50.91 -47.23
CA ALA A 93 -6.24 -51.27 -47.81
C ALA A 93 -6.36 -52.24 -49.01
N PRO A 94 -5.28 -52.35 -49.83
CA PRO A 94 -4.89 -53.61 -50.43
C PRO A 94 -3.56 -54.13 -49.85
N ALA A 95 -3.31 -55.40 -50.13
CA ALA A 95 -2.42 -56.31 -49.40
C ALA A 95 -0.97 -56.39 -49.92
N GLU A 96 -0.15 -57.13 -49.13
CA GLU A 96 1.16 -57.75 -49.41
C GLU A 96 2.38 -56.81 -49.30
N VAL A 97 3.53 -57.16 -48.71
CA VAL A 97 4.30 -58.42 -48.76
C VAL A 97 5.09 -58.63 -47.44
N GLU A 98 5.19 -59.88 -47.03
CA GLU A 98 5.97 -60.43 -45.91
C GLU A 98 7.48 -60.40 -46.18
N VAL A 99 8.29 -59.83 -45.26
CA VAL A 99 9.75 -60.01 -45.23
C VAL A 99 10.22 -60.27 -43.79
N ALA A 100 10.98 -61.35 -43.64
CA ALA A 100 11.47 -61.96 -42.40
C ALA A 100 12.31 -61.04 -41.48
N PRO A 101 12.42 -61.33 -40.16
CA PRO A 101 13.11 -60.46 -39.21
C PRO A 101 14.60 -60.78 -39.07
N ALA A 102 15.44 -59.75 -38.92
CA ALA A 102 16.81 -59.84 -38.43
C ALA A 102 16.88 -59.37 -36.96
N PRO A 103 17.74 -59.94 -36.09
CA PRO A 103 17.72 -59.64 -34.65
C PRO A 103 18.46 -58.34 -34.35
N ARG A 104 17.88 -57.49 -33.48
CA ARG A 104 18.51 -56.26 -32.95
C ARG A 104 18.72 -56.42 -31.42
N PRO A 105 19.83 -55.89 -30.85
CA PRO A 105 20.30 -56.26 -29.51
C PRO A 105 19.48 -55.62 -28.38
N THR A 106 19.43 -56.30 -27.25
CA THR A 106 18.81 -55.88 -25.97
C THR A 106 19.49 -54.63 -25.37
N PRO A 107 18.74 -53.65 -24.82
CA PRO A 107 19.31 -52.58 -24.01
C PRO A 107 19.58 -53.05 -22.56
N PRO A 108 20.53 -52.41 -21.83
CA PRO A 108 20.84 -52.76 -20.44
C PRO A 108 19.75 -52.26 -19.46
N PRO A 109 19.67 -52.81 -18.24
CA PRO A 109 18.57 -52.54 -17.32
C PRO A 109 18.62 -51.12 -16.75
N SER A 110 17.51 -50.40 -16.84
CA SER A 110 17.27 -49.13 -16.17
C SER A 110 17.05 -49.33 -14.66
N HIS A 111 17.89 -48.71 -13.84
CA HIS A 111 17.64 -48.58 -12.40
C HIS A 111 16.32 -47.84 -12.14
N PRO A 112 15.45 -48.31 -11.22
CA PRO A 112 14.24 -47.57 -10.86
C PRO A 112 14.64 -46.41 -9.94
N THR A 113 14.66 -45.19 -10.47
CA THR A 113 14.60 -43.99 -9.63
C THR A 113 13.15 -43.84 -9.16
N SER A 114 12.89 -44.16 -7.89
CA SER A 114 11.58 -43.94 -7.28
C SER A 114 11.14 -42.49 -7.46
N PRO A 115 9.89 -42.21 -7.86
CA PRO A 115 9.38 -40.85 -7.88
C PRO A 115 9.35 -40.30 -6.45
N PRO A 116 9.64 -38.99 -6.24
CA PRO A 116 9.48 -38.39 -4.93
C PRO A 116 8.03 -38.54 -4.47
N PRO A 117 7.77 -38.71 -3.16
CA PRO A 117 6.41 -38.85 -2.65
C PRO A 117 5.61 -37.59 -3.00
N PRO A 118 4.33 -37.71 -3.41
CA PRO A 118 3.49 -36.55 -3.64
C PRO A 118 3.33 -35.82 -2.30
N MET A 119 3.80 -34.57 -2.23
CA MET A 119 3.54 -33.72 -1.07
C MET A 119 2.02 -33.58 -0.92
N SER A 120 1.49 -34.02 0.21
CA SER A 120 0.05 -34.01 0.48
C SER A 120 -0.49 -32.57 0.36
N PRO A 121 -1.51 -32.30 -0.46
CA PRO A 121 -2.06 -30.94 -0.64
C PRO A 121 -2.52 -30.31 0.69
N SER A 122 -2.88 -31.14 1.67
CA SER A 122 -3.24 -30.73 3.04
C SER A 122 -2.11 -30.02 3.79
N SER A 123 -0.85 -30.43 3.58
CA SER A 123 0.32 -29.82 4.27
C SER A 123 0.58 -28.40 3.77
N LEU A 124 0.57 -28.21 2.45
CA LEU A 124 0.78 -26.89 1.81
C LEU A 124 -0.36 -25.90 2.13
N SER A 125 -1.58 -26.41 2.29
CA SER A 125 -2.73 -25.61 2.71
C SER A 125 -2.59 -25.12 4.16
N LEU A 126 -2.14 -26.00 5.07
CA LEU A 126 -1.93 -25.64 6.48
C LEU A 126 -0.81 -24.62 6.65
N THR A 127 0.32 -24.77 5.93
CA THR A 127 1.41 -23.79 5.98
C THR A 127 0.99 -22.43 5.44
N SER A 128 0.22 -22.41 4.35
CA SER A 128 -0.33 -21.17 3.78
C SER A 128 -1.28 -20.48 4.75
N GLN A 129 -2.14 -21.23 5.44
CA GLN A 129 -3.06 -20.67 6.43
C GLN A 129 -2.32 -20.06 7.63
N THR A 130 -1.30 -20.75 8.14
CA THR A 130 -0.45 -20.23 9.22
C THR A 130 0.27 -18.94 8.81
N ARG A 131 0.84 -18.90 7.60
CA ARG A 131 1.50 -17.69 7.08
C ARG A 131 0.52 -16.52 6.92
N LYS A 132 -0.71 -16.77 6.43
CA LYS A 132 -1.74 -15.73 6.37
C LYS A 132 -2.10 -15.18 7.74
N GLN A 133 -2.21 -16.04 8.75
CA GLN A 133 -2.48 -15.62 10.12
C GLN A 133 -1.33 -14.79 10.72
N GLU A 134 -0.09 -15.08 10.36
CA GLU A 134 1.07 -14.27 10.76
C GLU A 134 0.97 -12.84 10.22
N ILE A 135 0.60 -12.68 8.94
CA ILE A 135 0.39 -11.35 8.32
C ILE A 135 -0.75 -10.58 8.98
N ILE A 136 -1.86 -11.26 9.31
CA ILE A 136 -2.97 -10.64 10.05
C ILE A 136 -2.48 -10.17 11.42
N LYS A 137 -1.78 -11.05 12.16
CA LYS A 137 -1.29 -10.76 13.51
C LYS A 137 -0.32 -9.58 13.56
N ILE A 138 0.61 -9.48 12.61
CA ILE A 138 1.55 -8.33 12.57
C ILE A 138 0.84 -7.05 12.13
N THR A 139 -0.21 -7.15 11.31
CA THR A 139 -1.07 -6.01 10.94
C THR A 139 -1.86 -5.49 12.15
N GLU A 140 -2.40 -6.40 12.98
CA GLU A 140 -3.06 -6.05 14.24
C GLU A 140 -2.11 -5.32 15.20
N GLN A 141 -0.88 -5.82 15.37
CA GLN A 141 0.15 -5.17 16.20
C GLN A 141 0.51 -3.77 15.68
N LEU A 142 0.62 -3.59 14.36
CA LEU A 142 0.87 -2.29 13.76
C LEU A 142 -0.28 -1.32 14.07
N ILE A 143 -1.53 -1.74 13.91
CA ILE A 143 -2.71 -0.91 14.21
C ILE A 143 -2.80 -0.59 15.70
N GLU A 144 -2.45 -1.51 16.58
CA GLU A 144 -2.37 -1.27 18.02
C GLU A 144 -1.34 -0.18 18.36
N ALA A 145 -0.14 -0.23 17.75
CA ALA A 145 0.86 0.82 17.92
C ALA A 145 0.34 2.20 17.47
N VAL A 146 -0.40 2.25 16.36
CA VAL A 146 -1.06 3.49 15.88
C VAL A 146 -2.11 3.98 16.89
N ASN A 147 -3.01 3.11 17.35
CA ASN A 147 -4.08 3.49 18.28
C ASN A 147 -3.54 3.97 19.64
N ASN A 148 -2.40 3.45 20.08
CA ASN A 148 -1.74 3.85 21.32
C ASN A 148 -0.83 5.08 21.17
N GLY A 149 -0.62 5.58 19.95
CA GLY A 149 0.35 6.63 19.68
C GLY A 149 1.80 6.23 20.00
N ASP A 150 2.12 4.93 19.93
CA ASP A 150 3.47 4.40 20.16
C ASP A 150 4.27 4.38 18.85
N PHE A 151 4.98 5.49 18.62
CA PHE A 151 5.82 5.63 17.42
C PHE A 151 6.99 4.64 17.41
N GLU A 152 7.53 4.29 18.58
CA GLU A 152 8.71 3.41 18.65
C GLU A 152 8.33 1.98 18.21
N ALA A 153 7.19 1.47 18.69
CA ALA A 153 6.65 0.20 18.25
C ALA A 153 6.30 0.22 16.75
N TYR A 154 5.64 1.28 16.28
CA TYR A 154 5.31 1.45 14.86
C TYR A 154 6.56 1.44 13.97
N ALA A 155 7.60 2.20 14.34
CA ALA A 155 8.86 2.29 13.60
C ALA A 155 9.64 0.96 13.61
N LYS A 156 9.49 0.12 14.64
CA LYS A 156 10.08 -1.24 14.63
C LYS A 156 9.41 -2.15 13.62
N ILE A 157 8.13 -1.95 13.31
CA ILE A 157 7.36 -2.80 12.40
C ILE A 157 7.48 -2.31 10.95
N CYS A 158 7.65 -1.01 10.73
CA CYS A 158 7.77 -0.45 9.38
C CYS A 158 9.21 -0.53 8.85
N ASP A 159 9.35 -0.54 7.52
CA ASP A 159 10.62 -0.30 6.87
C ASP A 159 10.99 1.20 6.97
N PRO A 160 12.26 1.58 7.20
CA PRO A 160 12.66 2.99 7.23
C PRO A 160 12.37 3.77 5.95
N GLY A 161 12.31 3.09 4.80
CA GLY A 161 11.90 3.61 3.50
C GLY A 161 10.47 3.26 3.13
N LEU A 162 9.57 3.09 4.12
CA LEU A 162 8.14 2.89 3.92
C LEU A 162 7.60 3.93 2.93
N THR A 163 6.83 3.47 1.94
CA THR A 163 6.09 4.33 1.02
C THR A 163 4.61 4.33 1.36
N SER A 164 3.93 5.46 1.18
CA SER A 164 2.50 5.54 1.51
C SER A 164 1.68 6.44 0.59
N PHE A 165 0.43 6.01 0.37
CA PHE A 165 -0.67 6.84 -0.12
C PHE A 165 -1.76 6.87 0.95
N GLU A 166 -2.11 8.06 1.43
CA GLU A 166 -3.16 8.24 2.42
C GLU A 166 -3.83 9.60 2.22
N PRO A 167 -5.08 9.81 2.72
CA PRO A 167 -5.79 11.08 2.56
C PRO A 167 -4.96 12.29 3.00
N GLU A 168 -4.17 12.13 4.05
CA GLU A 168 -3.28 13.13 4.63
C GLU A 168 -2.15 13.57 3.69
N ALA A 169 -1.74 12.72 2.75
CA ALA A 169 -0.72 13.02 1.75
C ALA A 169 -1.26 13.82 0.55
N LEU A 170 -2.58 14.09 0.50
CA LEU A 170 -3.24 14.90 -0.53
C LEU A 170 -2.94 14.42 -1.96
N GLY A 171 -2.90 13.09 -2.15
CA GLY A 171 -2.65 12.45 -3.44
C GLY A 171 -1.17 12.32 -3.84
N ASN A 172 -0.23 12.72 -2.97
CA ASN A 172 1.20 12.54 -3.21
C ASN A 172 1.69 11.20 -2.62
N LEU A 173 2.73 10.63 -3.22
CA LEU A 173 3.47 9.53 -2.62
C LEU A 173 4.36 10.09 -1.51
N VAL A 174 4.21 9.57 -0.30
CA VAL A 174 5.10 9.86 0.83
C VAL A 174 6.14 8.75 0.93
N GLU A 175 7.37 9.11 1.28
CA GLU A 175 8.46 8.17 1.55
C GLU A 175 9.09 8.47 2.91
N GLY A 176 9.41 7.41 3.64
CA GLY A 176 10.05 7.46 4.95
C GLY A 176 9.08 7.68 6.12
N MET A 177 9.65 7.79 7.32
CA MET A 177 8.88 7.74 8.57
C MET A 177 8.54 9.12 9.15
N ASP A 178 9.21 10.18 8.71
CA ASP A 178 9.09 11.52 9.32
C ASP A 178 7.69 12.12 9.12
N PHE A 179 7.06 11.86 7.98
CA PHE A 179 5.66 12.24 7.73
C PHE A 179 4.72 11.65 8.78
N HIS A 180 4.83 10.34 9.04
CA HIS A 180 4.00 9.65 10.01
C HIS A 180 4.32 10.09 11.45
N ARG A 181 5.61 10.29 11.78
CA ARG A 181 6.06 10.76 13.11
C ARG A 181 5.33 12.03 13.55
N PHE A 182 5.10 12.97 12.64
CA PHE A 182 4.36 14.19 12.93
C PHE A 182 2.99 13.91 13.55
N TYR A 183 2.22 12.94 13.02
CA TYR A 183 0.90 12.57 13.54
C TYR A 183 0.98 11.89 14.91
N PHE A 184 2.02 11.09 15.15
CA PHE A 184 2.25 10.47 16.45
C PHE A 184 2.51 11.51 17.53
N GLU A 185 3.39 12.47 17.27
CA GLU A 185 3.79 13.50 18.24
C GLU A 185 2.69 14.55 18.50
N ASN A 186 1.85 14.83 17.49
CA ASN A 186 0.90 15.94 17.55
C ASN A 186 -0.54 15.54 17.78
N LEU A 187 -0.95 14.32 17.41
CA LEU A 187 -2.34 13.87 17.47
C LEU A 187 -2.51 12.58 18.27
N LEU A 188 -1.81 11.51 17.90
CA LEU A 188 -2.09 10.17 18.44
C LEU A 188 -1.64 10.03 19.91
N SER A 189 -0.45 10.52 20.25
CA SER A 189 0.06 10.47 21.64
C SER A 189 -0.73 11.33 22.63
N LYS A 190 -1.54 12.27 22.15
CA LYS A 190 -2.36 13.17 22.97
C LYS A 190 -3.81 12.70 23.11
N ASN A 191 -4.20 11.63 22.41
CA ASN A 191 -5.56 11.12 22.46
C ASN A 191 -5.74 10.23 23.71
N SER A 192 -6.41 10.77 24.72
CA SER A 192 -6.74 10.03 25.95
C SER A 192 -8.08 9.30 25.91
N LYS A 193 -8.84 9.44 24.81
CA LYS A 193 -10.16 8.82 24.67
C LYS A 193 -10.03 7.40 24.13
N PRO A 194 -10.89 6.46 24.55
CA PRO A 194 -10.89 5.10 24.02
C PRO A 194 -11.11 5.10 22.50
N ILE A 195 -10.22 4.41 21.78
CA ILE A 195 -10.37 4.08 20.36
C ILE A 195 -10.52 2.57 20.26
N HIS A 196 -11.56 2.11 19.59
CA HIS A 196 -11.74 0.71 19.24
C HIS A 196 -11.61 0.54 17.73
N THR A 197 -10.74 -0.38 17.29
CA THR A 197 -10.55 -0.68 15.87
C THR A 197 -10.87 -2.14 15.62
N THR A 198 -11.60 -2.41 14.53
CA THR A 198 -11.90 -3.75 14.03
C THR A 198 -11.39 -3.88 12.60
N ILE A 199 -10.63 -4.95 12.32
CA ILE A 199 -10.26 -5.34 10.96
C ILE A 199 -11.39 -6.20 10.40
N LEU A 200 -12.02 -5.74 9.33
CA LEU A 200 -13.10 -6.44 8.65
C LEU A 200 -12.59 -7.03 7.34
N ASN A 201 -13.04 -8.26 7.06
CA ASN A 201 -12.77 -9.00 5.83
C ASN A 201 -11.28 -8.96 5.40
N PRO A 202 -10.33 -9.42 6.24
CA PRO A 202 -8.92 -9.43 5.85
C PRO A 202 -8.67 -10.44 4.72
N HIS A 203 -8.08 -9.95 3.63
CA HIS A 203 -7.67 -10.76 2.49
C HIS A 203 -6.15 -10.73 2.34
N VAL A 204 -5.50 -11.85 2.63
CA VAL A 204 -4.05 -12.01 2.48
C VAL A 204 -3.69 -12.77 1.20
N HIS A 205 -2.82 -12.17 0.40
CA HIS A 205 -2.17 -12.76 -0.76
C HIS A 205 -0.68 -12.99 -0.45
N LEU A 206 -0.24 -14.24 -0.41
CA LEU A 206 1.18 -14.57 -0.22
C LEU A 206 1.90 -14.49 -1.56
N ILE A 207 3.03 -13.78 -1.61
CA ILE A 207 3.84 -13.58 -2.81
C ILE A 207 5.19 -14.22 -2.56
N GLY A 208 5.37 -15.45 -3.05
CA GLY A 208 6.59 -16.22 -2.77
C GLY A 208 6.74 -16.55 -1.27
N GLU A 209 7.99 -16.58 -0.80
CA GLU A 209 8.34 -16.93 0.58
C GLU A 209 8.40 -15.70 1.50
N ASP A 210 8.94 -14.59 0.99
CA ASP A 210 9.29 -13.41 1.80
C ASP A 210 8.43 -12.18 1.56
N ALA A 211 7.35 -12.28 0.77
CA ALA A 211 6.44 -11.17 0.57
C ALA A 211 4.97 -11.58 0.78
N ALA A 212 4.18 -10.61 1.22
CA ALA A 212 2.73 -10.75 1.31
C ALA A 212 2.05 -9.39 1.11
N CYS A 213 0.83 -9.43 0.59
CA CYS A 213 -0.06 -8.29 0.54
C CYS A 213 -1.30 -8.61 1.36
N ILE A 214 -1.77 -7.66 2.16
CA ILE A 214 -3.04 -7.75 2.87
C ILE A 214 -3.90 -6.54 2.52
N ALA A 215 -5.16 -6.78 2.20
CA ALA A 215 -6.19 -5.76 2.05
C ALA A 215 -7.33 -6.02 3.03
N TYR A 216 -7.86 -4.99 3.65
CA TYR A 216 -8.92 -5.08 4.64
C TYR A 216 -9.70 -3.77 4.74
N ILE A 217 -10.85 -3.81 5.41
CA ILE A 217 -11.57 -2.61 5.83
C ILE A 217 -11.23 -2.36 7.30
N ARG A 218 -10.78 -1.16 7.63
CA ARG A 218 -10.57 -0.73 9.02
C ARG A 218 -11.80 0.04 9.47
N LEU A 219 -12.51 -0.51 10.45
CA LEU A 219 -13.61 0.18 11.13
C LEU A 219 -13.09 0.70 12.47
N THR A 220 -13.13 2.02 12.67
CA THR A 220 -12.67 2.66 13.90
C THR A 220 -13.83 3.37 14.59
N GLN A 221 -14.07 3.02 15.85
CA GLN A 221 -15.05 3.64 16.73
C GLN A 221 -14.32 4.46 17.78
N PHE A 222 -14.76 5.69 18.02
CA PHE A 222 -14.12 6.62 18.93
C PHE A 222 -15.14 7.59 19.52
N VAL A 223 -14.76 8.31 20.56
CA VAL A 223 -15.57 9.39 21.14
C VAL A 223 -15.03 10.74 20.68
N ASP A 224 -15.87 11.56 20.05
CA ASP A 224 -15.46 12.86 19.51
C ASP A 224 -15.28 13.94 20.59
N GLY A 225 -14.90 15.16 20.18
CA GLY A 225 -14.70 16.32 21.05
C GLY A 225 -15.91 16.65 21.94
N GLN A 226 -17.13 16.35 21.47
CA GLN A 226 -18.39 16.62 22.17
C GLN A 226 -18.82 15.47 23.10
N GLY A 227 -18.09 14.36 23.10
CA GLY A 227 -18.44 13.18 23.90
C GLY A 227 -19.36 12.20 23.18
N HIS A 228 -19.62 12.38 21.88
CA HIS A 228 -20.49 11.49 21.13
C HIS A 228 -19.70 10.32 20.52
N PRO A 229 -20.24 9.08 20.57
CA PRO A 229 -19.64 7.96 19.88
C PRO A 229 -19.80 8.12 18.36
N ARG A 230 -18.70 7.93 17.63
CA ARG A 230 -18.61 8.03 16.18
C ARG A 230 -17.93 6.79 15.62
N SER A 231 -18.24 6.48 14.36
CA SER A 231 -17.56 5.44 13.58
C SER A 231 -16.97 6.06 12.32
N SER A 232 -15.78 5.62 11.94
CA SER A 232 -15.09 5.94 10.70
C SER A 232 -14.67 4.64 10.00
N GLN A 233 -14.66 4.64 8.68
CA GLN A 233 -14.24 3.51 7.86
C GLN A 233 -13.17 3.96 6.86
N SER A 234 -12.11 3.15 6.73
CA SER A 234 -11.14 3.24 5.64
C SER A 234 -10.92 1.86 5.01
N GLU A 235 -10.52 1.85 3.74
CA GLU A 235 -10.00 0.66 3.07
C GLU A 235 -8.48 0.74 3.07
N GLU A 236 -7.83 -0.29 3.60
CA GLU A 236 -6.38 -0.29 3.78
C GLU A 236 -5.74 -1.46 3.04
N THR A 237 -4.64 -1.19 2.35
CA THR A 237 -3.76 -2.18 1.75
C THR A 237 -2.35 -2.03 2.31
N ARG A 238 -1.73 -3.14 2.72
CA ARG A 238 -0.35 -3.18 3.21
C ARG A 238 0.45 -4.24 2.46
N VAL A 239 1.65 -3.87 2.05
CA VAL A 239 2.65 -4.80 1.54
C VAL A 239 3.68 -5.07 2.62
N TRP A 240 3.90 -6.34 2.88
CA TRP A 240 4.83 -6.87 3.85
C TRP A 240 5.98 -7.55 3.13
N HIS A 241 7.19 -7.27 3.58
CA HIS A 241 8.40 -7.95 3.13
C HIS A 241 9.15 -8.49 4.35
N ARG A 242 9.66 -9.71 4.25
CA ARG A 242 10.40 -10.38 5.31
C ARG A 242 11.90 -10.23 5.07
N ARG A 243 12.62 -9.70 6.06
CA ARG A 243 14.09 -9.65 6.09
C ARG A 243 14.55 -10.22 7.41
N ASP A 244 15.55 -11.10 7.40
CA ASP A 244 16.09 -11.73 8.62
C ASP A 244 15.00 -12.34 9.53
N SER A 245 14.03 -13.03 8.92
CA SER A 245 12.85 -13.61 9.59
C SER A 245 11.88 -12.62 10.25
N LYS A 246 12.01 -11.32 9.98
CA LYS A 246 11.13 -10.28 10.49
C LYS A 246 10.30 -9.67 9.37
N TRP A 247 8.98 -9.66 9.53
CA TRP A 247 8.07 -8.95 8.65
C TRP A 247 8.18 -7.44 8.88
N GLN A 248 8.33 -6.69 7.79
CA GLN A 248 8.29 -5.24 7.80
C GLN A 248 7.25 -4.73 6.79
N ASN A 249 6.49 -3.72 7.19
CA ASN A 249 5.59 -3.05 6.27
C ASN A 249 6.41 -2.11 5.37
N VAL A 250 6.42 -2.38 4.06
CA VAL A 250 7.20 -1.62 3.07
C VAL A 250 6.35 -0.66 2.25
N HIS A 251 5.04 -0.89 2.19
CA HIS A 251 4.09 -0.02 1.51
C HIS A 251 2.73 -0.03 2.22
N PHE A 252 2.10 1.13 2.27
CA PHE A 252 0.76 1.32 2.83
C PHE A 252 -0.10 2.18 1.90
N HIS A 253 -1.35 1.79 1.68
CA HIS A 253 -2.33 2.61 1.01
C HIS A 253 -3.61 2.65 1.84
N CYS A 254 -4.07 3.84 2.19
CA CYS A 254 -5.36 4.12 2.80
C CYS A 254 -6.27 4.89 1.82
N SER A 255 -7.49 4.41 1.62
CA SER A 255 -8.56 5.19 0.98
C SER A 255 -9.76 5.35 1.91
N GLY A 256 -10.63 6.30 1.59
CA GLY A 256 -11.81 6.60 2.39
C GLY A 256 -11.53 7.69 3.42
N ALA A 257 -12.02 7.51 4.64
CA ALA A 257 -11.87 8.51 5.69
C ALA A 257 -10.41 8.57 6.23
N PRO A 258 -9.96 9.74 6.73
CA PRO A 258 -8.65 9.88 7.38
C PRO A 258 -8.41 8.86 8.49
N ALA A 259 -7.16 8.42 8.66
CA ALA A 259 -6.79 7.35 9.58
C ALA A 259 -6.94 7.76 11.06
N ALA A 260 -6.91 9.07 11.32
CA ALA A 260 -7.29 9.66 12.59
C ALA A 260 -8.48 10.61 12.35
N PRO A 261 -9.55 10.53 13.14
CA PRO A 261 -10.57 11.57 13.12
C PRO A 261 -9.91 12.89 13.48
N LEU A 262 -9.92 13.85 12.55
CA LEU A 262 -9.61 15.24 12.88
C LEU A 262 -10.61 15.66 13.96
N GLN A 263 -10.13 15.77 15.21
CA GLN A 263 -10.95 16.11 16.37
C GLN A 263 -11.45 17.55 16.30
#